data_AF-A0A7S9LSY4-F1
#
_entry.id   AF-A0A7S9LSY4-F1
#
_cell.length_a   1.000
_cell.length_b   1.000
_cell.length_c   1.000
_cell.angle_alpha   90.00
_cell.angle_beta   90.00
_cell.angle_gamma   90.00
#
_symmetry.space_group_name_H-M   'P 1'
#
loop_
_entity.id
_entity.type
_entity.pdbx_description
1 polymer ?
#
loop_
_entity_poly.entity_id
_entity_poly.type
_entity_poly.pdbx_seq_one_letter_code
_entity_poly.pdbx_strand_id
1 'polypeptide(L)' 'MIALLLGGLMAKHTVDYITVVAAMSYPPEIVDLFEIAWTLLCYPFVFFAARASVLFAVTAAGVYLASRLM' A
#
# COMPACT_ATOMS: atom_id res chain seq x y z
N MET A 1 2.02 10.33 9.75
CA MET A 1 2.30 11.28 8.65
C MET A 1 2.80 10.59 7.38
N ILE A 2 3.78 9.68 7.44
CA ILE A 2 4.29 8.95 6.25
C ILE A 2 3.19 8.16 5.52
N ALA A 3 2.32 7.45 6.23
CA ALA A 3 1.22 6.71 5.61
C ALA A 3 0.20 7.60 4.87
N LEU A 4 0.05 8.86 5.29
CA LEU A 4 -0.82 9.83 4.64
C LEU A 4 -0.20 10.34 3.33
N LEU A 5 1.10 10.62 3.34
CA LEU A 5 1.84 11.05 2.15
C LEU A 5 1.98 9.94 1.11
N LEU A 6 2.40 8.75 1.56
CA LEU A 6 2.60 7.60 0.68
C LEU A 6 1.27 6.94 0.26
N GLY A 7 0.22 7.02 1.09
CA GLY A 7 -1.12 6.54 0.74
C GLY A 7 -1.70 7.28 -0.45
N GLY A 8 -1.62 8.61 -0.45
CA GLY A 8 -2.05 9.42 -1.60
C GLY A 8 -1.22 9.17 -2.87
N LEU A 9 0.09 8.96 -2.72
CA LEU A 9 0.99 8.62 -3.83
C LEU A 9 0.65 7.25 -4.44
N MET A 10 0.40 6.25 -3.58
CA MET A 10 0.00 4.92 -4.02
C MET A 10 -1.37 4.94 -4.71
N ALA A 11 -2.34 5.66 -4.16
CA ALA A 11 -3.65 5.85 -4.80
C ALA A 11 -3.48 6.47 -6.20
N LYS A 12 -2.70 7.55 -6.33
CA LYS A 12 -2.46 8.22 -7.62
C LYS A 12 -1.88 7.30 -8.71
N HIS A 13 -1.08 6.31 -8.35
CA HIS A 13 -0.48 5.39 -9.34
C HIS A 13 -1.29 4.12 -9.58
N THR A 14 -2.28 3.81 -8.74
CA THR A 14 -3.04 2.54 -8.81
C THR A 14 -4.51 2.73 -9.12
N VAL A 15 -5.06 3.94 -8.90
CA VAL A 15 -6.46 4.28 -9.19
C VAL A 15 -6.78 4.03 -10.66
N ASP A 16 -5.97 4.51 -11.61
CA ASP A 16 -6.23 4.35 -13.04
C ASP A 16 -6.33 2.88 -13.46
N TYR A 17 -5.49 2.01 -12.89
CA TYR A 17 -5.55 0.58 -13.18
C TYR A 17 -6.87 -0.03 -12.70
N ILE A 18 -7.33 0.38 -11.51
CA ILE A 18 -8.54 -0.18 -10.90
C ILE A 18 -9.79 0.34 -11.59
N THR A 19 -9.84 1.62 -11.94
CA THR A 19 -10.98 2.19 -12.67
C THR A 19 -11.09 1.58 -14.06
N VAL A 20 -9.97 1.35 -14.76
CA VAL A 20 -9.97 0.65 -16.05
C VAL A 20 -10.46 -0.79 -15.93
N VAL A 21 -10.01 -1.54 -14.93
CA VAL A 21 -10.46 -2.92 -14.71
C VAL A 21 -11.92 -2.98 -14.29
N ALA A 22 -12.36 -2.08 -13.40
CA ALA A 22 -13.74 -2.00 -12.94
C ALA A 22 -14.71 -1.61 -14.06
N ALA A 23 -14.31 -0.68 -14.93
CA ALA A 23 -15.11 -0.25 -16.08
C ALA A 23 -15.42 -1.37 -17.09
N MET A 24 -14.67 -2.47 -17.07
CA MET A 24 -14.97 -3.64 -17.92
C MET A 24 -16.18 -4.44 -17.43
N SER A 25 -16.54 -4.34 -16.15
CA SER A 25 -17.53 -5.22 -15.52
C SER A 25 -18.69 -4.47 -14.84
N TYR A 26 -18.53 -3.17 -14.57
CA TYR A 26 -19.47 -2.40 -13.76
C TYR A 26 -19.90 -1.09 -14.43
N PRO A 27 -21.12 -0.61 -14.12
CA PRO A 27 -21.58 0.71 -14.55
C PRO A 27 -20.77 1.83 -13.89
N PRO A 28 -20.74 3.03 -14.50
CA PRO A 28 -19.88 4.13 -14.07
C PRO A 28 -20.11 4.58 -12.62
N GLU A 29 -21.34 4.53 -12.10
CA GLU A 29 -21.58 4.91 -10.69
C GLU A 29 -20.87 3.98 -9.69
N ILE A 30 -20.71 2.71 -10.06
CA ILE A 30 -20.00 1.72 -9.23
C ILE A 30 -18.48 1.88 -9.39
N VAL A 31 -18.01 2.27 -10.58
CA VAL A 31 -16.59 2.54 -10.82
C VAL A 31 -16.10 3.72 -9.98
N ASP A 32 -16.88 4.80 -9.89
CA ASP A 32 -16.57 5.96 -9.03
C ASP A 32 -16.51 5.56 -7.54
N LEU A 33 -17.41 4.66 -7.11
CA LEU A 33 -17.37 4.13 -5.75
C LEU A 33 -16.09 3.31 -5.49
N PHE A 34 -15.64 2.53 -6.47
CA PHE A 34 -14.38 1.78 -6.38
C PHE A 34 -13.17 2.70 -6.28
N GLU A 35 -13.14 3.81 -7.02
CA GLU A 35 -12.06 4.80 -6.94
C GLU A 35 -11.91 5.38 -5.53
N ILE A 36 -13.02 5.81 -4.94
CA ILE A 36 -13.05 6.40 -3.59
C ILE A 36 -12.69 5.35 -2.54
N ALA A 37 -13.29 4.16 -2.64
CA ALA A 37 -13.03 3.07 -1.71
C ALA A 37 -11.57 2.62 -1.75
N TRP A 38 -10.98 2.53 -2.95
CA TRP A 38 -9.59 2.17 -3.11
C TRP A 38 -8.64 3.21 -2.52
N THR A 39 -8.89 4.49 -2.80
CA THR A 39 -8.11 5.60 -2.24
C THR A 39 -8.11 5.58 -0.71
N LEU A 40 -9.26 5.27 -0.10
CA LEU A 40 -9.37 5.13 1.35
C LEU A 40 -8.57 3.93 1.88
N LEU A 41 -8.59 2.81 1.15
CA LEU A 41 -7.86 1.58 1.51
C LEU A 41 -6.35 1.69 1.33
N CYS A 42 -5.85 2.54 0.43
CA CYS A 42 -4.40 2.75 0.27
C CYS A 42 -3.72 3.21 1.57
N TYR A 43 -4.40 3.99 2.40
CA TYR A 43 -3.86 4.48 3.68
C TYR A 43 -3.51 3.35 4.67
N PRO A 44 -4.43 2.44 5.06
CA PRO A 44 -4.10 1.32 5.92
C PRO A 44 -3.09 0.36 5.29
N PHE A 45 -3.14 0.11 3.97
CA PHE A 45 -2.15 -0.73 3.29
C PHE A 45 -0.72 -0.21 3.47
N VAL A 46 -0.50 1.08 3.20
CA VAL A 46 0.80 1.71 3.37
C VAL A 46 1.25 1.69 4.83
N PHE A 47 0.32 1.88 5.78
CA PHE A 47 0.63 1.80 7.20
C PHE A 47 1.11 0.40 7.62
N PHE A 48 0.40 -0.66 7.22
CA PHE A 48 0.80 -2.03 7.55
C PHE A 48 2.08 -2.44 6.83
N ALA A 49 2.25 -2.05 5.57
CA ALA A 49 3.48 -2.28 4.82
C ALA A 49 4.69 -1.61 5.49
N ALA A 50 4.55 -0.36 5.96
CA ALA A 50 5.60 0.35 6.68
C ALA A 50 5.94 -0.33 8.02
N ARG A 51 4.95 -0.88 8.74
CA ARG A 51 5.22 -1.64 9.96
C ARG A 51 5.94 -2.95 9.68
N ALA A 52 5.52 -3.69 8.66
CA ALA A 52 6.15 -4.94 8.27
C ALA A 52 7.60 -4.72 7.82
N SER A 53 7.89 -3.64 7.09
CA SER A 53 9.25 -3.33 6.63
C SER A 53 10.21 -2.99 7.77
N VAL A 54 9.73 -2.27 8.80
CA VAL A 54 10.55 -1.99 10.01
C VAL A 54 10.86 -3.30 10.75
N LEU A 55 9.87 -4.16 10.94
CA LEU A 55 10.08 -5.45 11.61
C LEU A 55 11.12 -6.28 10.84
N PHE A 56 10.94 -6.40 9.52
CA PHE A 56 11.88 -7.11 8.65
C PHE A 56 13.30 -6.52 8.73
N ALA A 57 13.45 -5.20 8.68
CA ALA A 57 14.74 -4.54 8.76
C ALA A 57 15.45 -4.84 10.10
N VAL A 58 14.73 -4.80 11.21
CA VAL A 58 15.26 -5.13 12.53
C VAL A 58 15.66 -6.61 12.61
N THR A 59 14.82 -7.51 12.11
CA THR A 59 15.13 -8.95 12.08
C THR A 59 16.36 -9.23 11.22
N ALA A 60 16.43 -8.65 10.01
CA ALA A 60 17.57 -8.82 9.11
C ALA A 60 18.87 -8.27 9.71
N ALA A 61 18.81 -7.10 10.36
CA ALA A 61 19.95 -6.53 11.07
C ALA A 61 20.40 -7.42 12.24
N GLY A 62 19.46 -7.99 12.98
CA GLY A 62 19.74 -8.95 14.06
C GLY A 62 20.44 -10.22 13.55
N VAL A 63 19.96 -10.80 12.44
CA VAL A 63 20.60 -11.96 11.79
C VAL A 63 22.00 -11.61 11.28
N TYR A 64 22.17 -10.43 10.69
CA TYR A 64 23.47 -9.96 10.21
C TYR A 64 24.48 -9.80 11.36
N LEU A 65 24.07 -9.17 12.47
CA LEU A 65 24.93 -9.04 13.66
C LEU A 65 25.26 -10.41 14.27
N ALA A 66 24.27 -11.28 14.40
CA ALA A 66 24.49 -12.64 14.93
C ALA A 66 25.50 -13.41 14.06
N SER A 67 25.35 -13.39 12.74
CA SER A 67 26.28 -14.07 11.81
C SER A 67 27.69 -13.46 11.73
N ARG A 68 27.89 -12.24 12.24
CA ARG A 68 29.20 -11.56 12.28
C ARG A 68 29.92 -11.69 13.62
N LEU A 69 29.18 -11.91 14.71
CA LEU A 69 29.71 -11.94 16.08
C LEU A 69 29.83 -13.37 16.66
N MET A 70 29.18 -14.35 16.03
CA MET A 70 29.39 -15.79 16.25
C MET A 70 30.42 -16.33 15.24
#